data_AF-A0A484WRD0-F1
#
_entry.id   AF-A0A484WRD0-F1
#
_cell.length_a   1.000
_cell.length_b   1.000
_cell.length_c   1.000
_cell.angle_alpha   90.00
_cell.angle_beta   90.00
_cell.angle_gamma   90.00
#
_symmetry.space_group_name_H-M   'P 1'
#
loop_
_entity.id
_entity.type
_entity.pdbx_description
1 polymer ?
#
loop_
_entity_poly.entity_id
_entity_poly.type
_entity_poly.pdbx_seq_one_letter_code
_entity_poly.pdbx_strand_id
1 'polypeptide(L)'
;MKDIITGVFIQFENGMNTGDLVTIGPLTGTVERMSIRSVGVRQDTGAYHIIPWSSITTFANFVRGIGSVVANYDVDRHEDADKANQALKDAVAELMENEEIRGLIIGEPNLPGLSA
;
A
#
# COMPACT_ATOMS: atom_id res chain seq x y z
N MET A 1 -15.18 -19.30 19.83
CA MET A 1 -15.77 -19.85 18.58
C MET A 1 -15.86 -18.81 17.47
N LYS A 2 -16.19 -17.54 17.77
CA LYS A 2 -16.28 -16.44 16.79
C LYS A 2 -15.01 -16.27 15.91
N ASP A 3 -13.81 -16.38 16.49
CA ASP A 3 -12.54 -16.22 15.77
C ASP A 3 -12.32 -17.21 14.63
N ILE A 4 -12.74 -18.47 14.79
CA ILE A 4 -12.47 -19.53 13.82
C ILE A 4 -13.31 -19.32 12.57
N ILE A 5 -14.58 -18.94 12.75
CA ILE A 5 -15.51 -18.69 11.62
C ILE A 5 -15.03 -17.48 10.82
N THR A 6 -14.68 -16.37 11.48
CA THR A 6 -14.15 -15.18 10.80
C THR A 6 -12.85 -15.48 10.05
N GLY A 7 -11.93 -16.23 10.67
CA GLY A 7 -10.68 -16.64 10.01
C GLY A 7 -10.90 -17.50 8.76
N VAL A 8 -11.85 -18.45 8.81
CA VAL A 8 -12.18 -19.30 7.65
C VAL A 8 -12.78 -18.50 6.50
N PHE A 9 -13.68 -17.54 6.77
CA PHE A 9 -14.24 -16.69 5.71
C PHE A 9 -13.18 -15.80 5.04
N ILE A 10 -12.27 -15.19 5.81
CA ILE A 10 -11.16 -14.39 5.24
C ILE A 10 -10.26 -15.25 4.33
N GLN A 11 -9.97 -16.48 4.73
CA GLN A 11 -9.18 -17.40 3.91
C GLN A 11 -9.95 -17.90 2.68
N PHE A 12 -11.26 -18.14 2.81
CA PHE A 12 -12.12 -18.56 1.70
C PHE A 12 -12.24 -17.49 0.62
N GLU A 13 -12.28 -16.22 1.01
CA GLU A 13 -12.24 -15.07 0.08
C GLU A 13 -10.84 -14.77 -0.47
N ASN A 14 -9.82 -15.57 -0.09
CA ASN A 14 -8.42 -15.33 -0.40
C ASN A 14 -8.01 -13.88 -0.04
N GLY A 15 -8.52 -13.37 1.09
CA GLY A 15 -8.31 -11.99 1.49
C GLY A 15 -6.89 -11.71 1.97
N MET A 16 -6.20 -12.71 2.52
CA MET A 16 -4.88 -12.54 3.15
C MET A 16 -4.06 -13.84 3.08
N ASN A 17 -2.81 -13.73 2.63
CA ASN A 17 -1.84 -14.81 2.57
C ASN A 17 -0.58 -14.50 3.40
N THR A 18 0.17 -15.55 3.74
CA THR A 18 1.52 -15.41 4.30
C THR A 18 2.43 -14.71 3.27
N GLY A 19 3.16 -13.69 3.72
CA GLY A 19 4.00 -12.85 2.88
C GLY A 19 3.32 -11.55 2.41
N ASP A 20 1.99 -11.43 2.55
CA ASP A 20 1.28 -10.22 2.14
C ASP A 20 1.61 -9.05 3.07
N LEU A 21 1.81 -7.87 2.48
CA LEU A 21 1.81 -6.60 3.20
C LEU A 21 0.36 -6.20 3.46
N VAL A 22 0.00 -6.01 4.73
CA VAL A 22 -1.37 -5.72 5.14
C VAL A 22 -1.41 -4.55 6.12
N THR A 23 -2.55 -3.87 6.16
CA THR A 23 -2.88 -2.91 7.23
C THR A 23 -4.14 -3.37 7.95
N ILE A 24 -4.06 -3.54 9.26
CA ILE A 24 -5.12 -3.98 10.15
C ILE A 24 -5.29 -2.92 11.24
N GLY A 25 -6.37 -2.12 11.14
CA GLY A 25 -6.54 -0.95 12.01
C GLY A 25 -5.36 0.02 11.86
N PRO A 26 -4.67 0.41 12.95
CA PRO A 26 -3.51 1.31 12.90
C PRO A 26 -2.18 0.59 12.61
N LEU A 27 -2.18 -0.73 12.44
CA LEU A 27 -0.96 -1.52 12.23
C LEU A 27 -0.75 -1.84 10.76
N THR A 28 0.43 -1.51 10.23
CA THR A 28 0.89 -1.96 8.92
C THR A 28 2.08 -2.90 9.08
N GLY A 29 2.08 -4.01 8.33
CA GLY A 29 3.19 -4.97 8.37
C GLY A 29 2.97 -6.20 7.50
N THR A 30 3.96 -7.09 7.49
CA THR A 30 3.96 -8.30 6.68
C THR A 30 3.37 -9.48 7.46
N VAL A 31 2.48 -10.24 6.84
CA VAL A 31 1.94 -11.48 7.42
C VAL A 31 3.03 -12.55 7.46
N GLU A 32 3.49 -12.93 8.66
CA GLU A 32 4.51 -13.99 8.81
C GLU A 32 3.87 -15.38 9.03
N ARG A 33 2.73 -15.44 9.72
CA ARG A 33 2.02 -16.72 9.93
C ARG A 33 0.53 -16.51 10.12
N MET A 34 -0.22 -17.55 9.80
CA MET A 34 -1.65 -17.63 10.09
C MET A 34 -1.96 -18.89 10.86
N SER A 35 -2.90 -18.79 11.79
CA SER A 35 -3.45 -19.91 12.53
C SER A 35 -4.96 -19.88 12.45
N ILE A 36 -5.61 -20.93 12.97
CA ILE A 36 -7.08 -21.01 13.02
C ILE A 36 -7.75 -19.87 13.79
N ARG A 37 -7.03 -19.15 14.67
CA ARG A 37 -7.61 -18.14 15.58
C ARG A 37 -7.02 -16.75 15.46
N SER A 38 -5.86 -16.61 14.83
CA SER A 38 -5.12 -15.36 14.77
C SER A 38 -4.15 -15.31 13.60
N VAL A 39 -3.80 -14.10 13.18
CA VAL A 39 -2.69 -13.78 12.28
C VAL A 39 -1.52 -13.23 13.06
N GLY A 40 -0.31 -13.57 12.63
CA GLY A 40 0.94 -12.96 13.09
C GLY A 40 1.46 -11.98 12.04
N VAL A 41 1.61 -10.71 12.41
CA VAL A 41 2.08 -9.62 11.54
C VAL A 41 3.37 -9.02 12.08
N ARG A 42 4.37 -8.90 11.23
CA ARG A 42 5.64 -8.25 11.52
C ARG A 42 5.60 -6.80 11.06
N GLN A 43 5.79 -5.88 11.98
CA GLN A 43 5.91 -4.46 11.69
C GLN A 43 7.36 -4.13 11.25
N ASP A 44 7.53 -3.04 10.50
CA ASP A 44 8.82 -2.49 10.08
C ASP A 44 9.74 -2.12 11.26
N THR A 45 9.16 -1.72 12.39
CA THR A 45 9.86 -1.51 13.67
C THR A 45 10.44 -2.80 14.27
N GLY A 46 10.18 -3.96 13.66
CA GLY A 46 10.59 -5.29 14.13
C GLY A 46 9.62 -5.93 15.11
N ALA A 47 8.59 -5.22 15.59
CA ALA A 47 7.59 -5.76 16.50
C ALA A 47 6.76 -6.90 15.86
N TYR A 48 6.47 -7.95 16.66
CA TYR A 48 5.64 -9.07 16.24
C TYR A 48 4.27 -9.00 16.89
N HIS A 49 3.23 -8.80 16.08
CA HIS A 49 1.86 -8.66 16.55
C HIS A 49 1.08 -9.95 16.30
N ILE A 50 0.36 -10.42 17.32
CA ILE A 50 -0.57 -11.54 17.19
C ILE A 50 -1.99 -10.99 17.32
N ILE A 51 -2.76 -11.06 16.24
CA ILE A 51 -4.07 -10.41 16.13
C ILE A 51 -5.15 -11.48 15.99
N PRO A 52 -6.08 -11.61 16.96
CA PRO A 52 -7.22 -12.52 16.85
C PRO A 52 -8.13 -12.13 15.69
N TRP A 53 -8.63 -13.11 14.93
CA TRP A 53 -9.51 -12.84 13.79
C TRP A 53 -10.78 -12.06 14.18
N SER A 54 -11.34 -12.28 15.38
CA SER A 54 -12.54 -11.55 15.83
C SER A 54 -12.31 -10.06 16.09
N SER A 55 -11.06 -9.62 16.22
CA SER A 55 -10.71 -8.19 16.37
C SER A 55 -10.55 -7.48 15.03
N ILE A 56 -10.45 -8.23 13.94
CA ILE A 56 -10.32 -7.68 12.60
C ILE A 56 -11.71 -7.41 12.04
N THR A 57 -12.13 -6.15 12.07
CA THR A 57 -13.37 -5.71 11.41
C THR A 57 -13.14 -5.40 9.94
N THR A 58 -12.01 -4.76 9.64
CA THR A 58 -11.60 -4.30 8.31
C THR A 58 -10.09 -4.39 8.20
N PHE A 59 -9.58 -4.78 7.03
CA PHE A 59 -8.15 -4.76 6.73
C PHE A 59 -7.93 -4.41 5.25
N ALA A 60 -6.75 -3.90 4.94
CA ALA A 60 -6.29 -3.65 3.57
C ALA A 60 -5.12 -4.60 3.24
N ASN A 61 -5.08 -5.10 2.01
CA ASN A 61 -4.01 -5.94 1.49
C ASN A 61 -3.40 -5.27 0.26
N PHE A 62 -2.08 -5.06 0.28
CA PHE A 62 -1.35 -4.33 -0.75
C PHE A 62 -0.77 -5.22 -1.86
N VAL A 63 -0.89 -6.55 -1.75
CA VAL A 63 -0.33 -7.54 -2.71
C VAL A 63 -1.42 -8.13 -3.60
N ARG A 64 -2.54 -7.42 -3.77
CA ARG A 64 -3.69 -7.84 -4.57
C ARG A 64 -3.88 -6.91 -5.77
N GLY A 65 -3.67 -7.43 -6.97
CA GLY A 65 -3.92 -6.71 -8.21
C GLY A 65 -2.85 -5.66 -8.50
N ILE A 66 -3.24 -4.39 -8.46
CA ILE A 66 -2.38 -3.25 -8.81
C ILE A 66 -2.06 -2.42 -7.57
N GLY A 67 -0.82 -1.94 -7.48
CA GLY A 67 -0.45 -0.86 -6.57
C GLY A 67 -0.63 0.49 -7.26
N SER A 68 -1.12 1.49 -6.54
CA SER A 68 -1.17 2.87 -7.03
C SER A 68 -0.33 3.76 -6.12
N VAL A 69 0.43 4.66 -6.73
CA VAL A 69 1.23 5.66 -6.03
C VAL A 69 0.61 7.02 -6.29
N VAL A 70 0.33 7.75 -5.21
CA VAL A 70 -0.11 9.16 -5.27
C VAL A 70 0.93 9.96 -4.51
N ALA A 71 1.66 10.82 -5.23
CA ALA A 71 2.68 11.69 -4.67
C ALA A 71 2.19 13.14 -4.70
N ASN A 72 2.17 13.79 -3.54
CA ASN A 72 1.83 15.20 -3.40
C ASN A 72 3.10 15.98 -3.04
N TYR A 73 3.34 17.07 -3.75
CA TYR A 73 4.50 17.94 -3.54
C TYR A 73 4.00 19.36 -3.26
N ASP A 74 4.50 19.96 -2.18
CA ASP A 74 4.21 21.34 -1.84
C ASP A 74 5.18 22.27 -2.56
N VAL A 75 4.66 23.36 -3.10
CA VAL A 75 5.44 24.41 -3.79
C VAL A 75 5.13 25.74 -3.11
N ASP A 76 6.15 26.59 -2.93
CA ASP A 76 5.95 27.92 -2.35
C ASP A 76 4.95 28.73 -3.19
N ARG A 77 4.07 29.47 -2.51
CA ARG A 77 3.01 30.24 -3.16
C ARG A 77 3.52 31.34 -4.10
N HIS A 78 4.75 31.81 -3.92
CA HIS A 78 5.36 32.85 -4.74
C HIS A 78 6.10 32.30 -5.96
N GLU A 79 6.25 30.98 -6.07
CA GLU A 79 6.85 30.35 -7.25
C GLU A 79 5.89 30.33 -8.43
N ASP A 80 6.47 30.26 -9.62
CA ASP A 80 5.71 30.13 -10.86
C ASP A 80 5.14 28.70 -10.97
N ALA A 81 3.81 28.62 -10.97
CA ALA A 81 3.05 27.39 -11.09
C ALA A 81 3.40 26.58 -12.35
N ASP A 82 3.57 27.22 -13.50
CA ASP A 82 3.88 26.55 -14.76
C ASP A 82 5.31 26.01 -14.74
N LYS A 83 6.24 26.77 -14.17
CA LYS A 83 7.63 26.33 -13.98
C LYS A 83 7.70 25.12 -13.05
N ALA A 84 6.98 25.13 -11.93
CA ALA A 84 6.94 24.00 -11.01
C ALA A 84 6.30 22.75 -11.65
N ASN A 85 5.20 22.93 -12.39
CA ASN A 85 4.55 21.83 -13.11
C ASN A 85 5.46 21.26 -14.21
N GLN A 86 6.21 22.11 -14.92
CA GLN A 86 7.17 21.65 -15.92
C GLN A 86 8.32 20.86 -15.29
N ALA A 87 8.87 21.34 -14.16
CA ALA A 87 9.91 20.61 -13.43
C ALA A 87 9.42 19.23 -12.96
N LEU A 88 8.17 19.13 -12.50
CA LEU A 88 7.57 17.84 -12.14
C LEU A 88 7.44 16.91 -13.35
N LYS A 89 7.00 17.42 -14.50
CA LYS A 89 6.92 16.64 -15.75
C LYS A 89 8.28 16.13 -16.20
N ASP A 90 9.30 16.99 -16.15
CA ASP A 90 10.66 16.64 -16.54
C ASP A 90 11.23 15.55 -15.62
N ALA A 91 11.03 15.67 -14.30
CA ALA A 91 11.46 14.64 -13.33
C ALA A 91 10.74 13.30 -13.53
N VAL A 92 9.45 13.32 -13.87
CA VAL A 92 8.69 12.10 -14.18
C VAL A 92 9.13 11.49 -15.51
N ALA A 93 9.47 12.31 -16.51
CA ALA A 93 10.02 11.83 -17.77
C ALA A 93 11.37 11.13 -17.54
N GLU A 94 12.28 11.73 -16.77
CA GLU A 94 13.56 11.13 -16.39
C GLU A 94 13.36 9.81 -15.63
N LEU A 95 12.39 9.75 -14.71
CA LEU A 95 12.06 8.52 -13.98
C LEU A 95 11.60 7.40 -14.92
N MET A 96 10.85 7.75 -15.98
CA MET A 96 10.34 6.79 -16.97
C MET A 96 11.41 6.32 -17.97
N GLU A 97 12.53 7.04 -18.10
CA GLU A 97 13.69 6.60 -18.89
C GLU A 97 14.51 5.52 -18.18
N ASN A 98 14.39 5.39 -16.86
CA ASN A 98 15.05 4.33 -16.11
C ASN A 98 14.36 2.97 -16.36
N GLU A 99 15.01 2.07 -17.08
CA GLU A 99 14.45 0.75 -17.46
C GLU A 99 14.03 -0.11 -16.27
N GLU A 100 14.76 -0.06 -15.14
CA GLU A 100 14.42 -0.82 -13.93
C GLU A 100 13.10 -0.34 -13.31
N ILE A 101 12.88 0.98 -13.31
CA ILE A 101 11.67 1.59 -12.75
C ILE A 101 10.50 1.49 -13.74
N ARG A 102 10.77 1.70 -15.04
CA ARG A 102 9.78 1.60 -16.11
C ARG A 102 9.09 0.24 -16.14
N GLY A 103 9.83 -0.83 -15.84
CA GLY A 103 9.31 -2.20 -15.74
C GLY A 103 8.30 -2.41 -14.60
N LEU A 104 8.30 -1.53 -13.59
CA LEU A 104 7.37 -1.57 -12.45
C LEU A 104 6.09 -0.76 -12.69
N ILE A 105 6.09 0.15 -13.67
CA ILE A 105 4.97 1.07 -13.93
C ILE A 105 4.07 0.49 -15.03
N ILE A 106 2.82 0.22 -14.66
CA ILE A 106 1.78 -0.22 -15.59
C ILE A 106 1.11 1.02 -16.21
N GLY A 107 1.21 1.17 -17.52
CA GLY A 107 0.65 2.31 -18.25
C GLY A 107 1.55 3.55 -18.20
N GLU A 108 0.92 4.73 -18.16
CA GLU A 108 1.57 6.03 -18.15
C GLU A 108 1.19 6.83 -16.87
N PRO A 109 2.11 7.61 -16.29
CA PRO A 109 1.81 8.48 -15.15
C PRO A 109 0.73 9.51 -15.48
N ASN A 110 -0.22 9.71 -14.56
CA ASN A 110 -1.20 10.78 -14.67
C ASN A 110 -0.76 11.98 -13.81
N LEU A 111 -0.61 13.15 -14.42
CA LEU A 111 -0.20 14.39 -13.76
C LEU A 111 -1.36 15.39 -13.79
N PRO A 112 -2.23 15.40 -12.74
CA PRO A 112 -3.41 16.26 -12.70
C PRO A 112 -3.09 17.75 -12.57
N GLY A 113 -1.83 18.11 -12.28
CA GLY A 113 -1.40 19.48 -12.03
C GLY A 113 -1.73 19.93 -10.59
N LEU A 114 -1.97 21.23 -10.43
CA LEU A 114 -2.28 21.82 -9.12
C LEU A 114 -3.61 21.29 -8.59
N SER A 115 -3.56 20.66 -7.42
CA SER A 115 -4.76 20.31 -6.65
C SER A 115 -5.07 21.48 -5.71
N ALA A 116 -6.30 22.00 -5.80
CA ALA A 116 -6.78 23.15 -5.02
C ALA A 116 -7.12 22.78 -3.57
#